data_AF-A0A7V9CN71-F1
#
_entry.id   AF-A0A7V9CN71-F1
#
_cell.length_a   1.000
_cell.length_b   1.000
_cell.length_c   1.000
_cell.angle_alpha   90.00
_cell.angle_beta   90.00
_cell.angle_gamma   90.00
#
_symmetry.space_group_name_H-M   'P 1'
#
loop_
_entity.id
_entity.type
_entity.pdbx_description
1 polymer ?
#
loop_
_entity_poly.entity_id
_entity_poly.type
_entity_poly.pdbx_seq_one_letter_code
_entity_poly.pdbx_strand_id
1 'polypeptide(L)'
;MTTTRRLATLLFLAICGCTSKPQEVVRDVAPEYLYLWTAAADKAQPDFLAVLDVTERDDRYGRLVTTLPVPGRGNGPHHTEHEMPADGQLFANGFATGQSFVFDLAVPARPRLAHQFGDVEGYGHPHSFLRLPNGNVLATFQMRHAGGAMTPGGLVELTPAGVPVRSRSADAAGIDPGLRVYSGSIVAALDRVVTTTTDMDADSPASRNLQVWRLSDLRLLTTFALPDGPAGNEGLLTAEPRLMADGKTVLVSTFSCGLYLVDGLATTSPSARLVASFPRKKDTYCAIPVIAGHYYLVTVPAWSAVVSLDISDPASPREVSRVSLGPNDVPHWIALSPDQRRVVVTGYEGMQHRVLIARFDPASGQLAWDTRFREDGATAPGFRMDHKTWPHGGSAKGIPHGAVFSRPTASP
;
A
#
# COMPACT_ATOMS: atom_id res chain seq x y z
N MET A 1 -16.72 99.69 -9.32
CA MET A 1 -16.88 98.34 -8.73
C MET A 1 -16.53 97.33 -9.80
N THR A 2 -15.32 96.77 -9.72
CA THR A 2 -14.72 95.91 -10.75
C THR A 2 -14.53 94.51 -10.16
N THR A 3 -15.18 93.51 -10.75
CA THR A 3 -14.99 92.09 -10.42
C THR A 3 -14.40 91.37 -11.63
N THR A 4 -13.16 90.91 -11.49
CA THR A 4 -12.42 90.09 -12.47
C THR A 4 -12.38 88.64 -12.02
N ARG A 5 -12.80 87.73 -12.92
CA ARG A 5 -12.69 86.27 -12.79
C ARG A 5 -11.23 85.81 -12.90
N ARG A 6 -10.81 84.83 -12.10
CA ARG A 6 -9.57 84.06 -12.30
C ARG A 6 -9.92 82.58 -12.53
N LEU A 7 -9.44 82.03 -13.65
CA LEU A 7 -9.38 80.59 -13.94
C LEU A 7 -8.19 79.98 -13.18
N ALA A 8 -8.39 78.81 -12.58
CA ALA A 8 -7.33 78.02 -11.97
C ALA A 8 -6.97 76.84 -12.88
N THR A 9 -5.68 76.69 -13.18
CA THR A 9 -5.11 75.61 -13.99
C THR A 9 -4.71 74.46 -13.07
N LEU A 10 -5.19 73.23 -13.34
CA LEU A 10 -4.79 72.01 -12.65
C LEU A 10 -3.56 71.38 -13.34
N LEU A 11 -2.53 71.08 -12.56
CA LEU A 11 -1.31 70.39 -12.98
C LEU A 11 -1.38 68.93 -12.52
N PHE A 12 -1.33 67.97 -13.44
CA PHE A 12 -1.22 66.54 -13.13
C PHE A 12 0.24 66.14 -12.96
N LEU A 13 0.61 65.66 -11.76
CA LEU A 13 1.89 64.98 -11.52
C LEU A 13 1.72 63.47 -11.78
N ALA A 14 2.47 62.93 -12.74
CA ALA A 14 2.58 61.48 -12.95
C ALA A 14 3.66 60.91 -12.03
N ILE A 15 3.25 60.04 -11.09
CA ILE A 15 4.17 59.30 -10.21
C ILE A 15 4.46 57.95 -10.86
N CYS A 16 5.68 57.74 -11.34
CA CYS A 16 6.19 56.45 -11.79
C CYS A 16 6.49 55.58 -10.55
N GLY A 17 5.55 54.72 -10.16
CA GLY A 17 5.78 53.68 -9.14
C GLY A 17 6.49 52.47 -9.74
N CYS A 18 7.75 52.24 -9.38
CA CYS A 18 8.42 50.97 -9.59
C CYS A 18 7.74 49.91 -8.69
N THR A 19 6.86 49.10 -9.26
CA THR A 19 6.33 47.91 -8.58
C THR A 19 7.37 46.80 -8.65
N SER A 20 8.12 46.60 -7.56
CA SER A 20 8.88 45.37 -7.34
C SER A 20 7.88 44.21 -7.31
N LYS A 21 7.96 43.28 -8.28
CA LYS A 21 7.21 42.02 -8.23
C LYS A 21 7.53 41.33 -6.90
N PRO A 22 6.54 40.84 -6.14
CA PRO A 22 6.81 40.01 -4.98
C PRO A 22 7.64 38.82 -5.46
N GLN A 23 8.85 38.70 -4.93
CA GLN A 23 9.67 37.51 -5.13
C GLN A 23 8.87 36.36 -4.53
N GLU A 24 8.42 35.43 -5.38
CA GLU A 24 7.75 34.22 -4.96
C GLU A 24 8.69 33.52 -3.98
N VAL A 25 8.32 33.51 -2.70
CA VAL A 25 9.04 32.73 -1.70
C VAL A 25 8.81 31.29 -2.10
N VAL A 26 9.77 30.71 -2.82
CA VAL A 26 9.84 29.27 -3.05
C VAL A 26 9.88 28.65 -1.68
N ARG A 27 8.72 28.19 -1.18
CA ARG A 27 8.67 27.44 0.07
C ARG A 27 9.55 26.23 -0.14
N ASP A 28 10.54 26.06 0.73
CA ASP A 28 11.43 24.91 0.69
C ASP A 28 10.59 23.67 1.07
N VAL A 29 9.93 23.06 0.07
CA VAL A 29 9.13 21.83 0.24
C VAL A 29 10.07 20.73 0.72
N ALA A 30 9.84 20.18 1.93
CA ALA A 30 10.66 19.11 2.46
C ALA A 30 10.77 17.96 1.43
N PRO A 31 11.95 17.34 1.25
CA PRO A 31 12.10 16.24 0.29
C PRO A 31 11.17 15.07 0.61
N GLU A 32 10.54 14.53 -0.42
CA GLU A 32 9.66 13.37 -0.34
C GLU A 32 10.13 12.30 -1.32
N TYR A 33 10.07 11.04 -0.91
CA TYR A 33 10.53 9.91 -1.70
C TYR A 33 9.46 8.84 -1.83
N LEU A 34 9.57 8.04 -2.89
CA LEU A 34 8.76 6.86 -3.12
C LEU A 34 9.68 5.65 -3.24
N TYR A 35 9.43 4.65 -2.42
CA TYR A 35 10.16 3.39 -2.41
C TYR A 35 9.40 2.35 -3.21
N LEU A 36 10.09 1.67 -4.13
CA LEU A 36 9.50 0.64 -4.99
C LEU A 36 10.25 -0.68 -4.79
N TRP A 37 9.57 -1.66 -4.21
CA TRP A 37 10.10 -3.00 -4.04
C TRP A 37 9.98 -3.75 -5.36
N THR A 38 11.13 -4.01 -6.00
CA THR A 38 11.19 -4.26 -7.44
C THR A 38 11.91 -5.57 -7.75
N ALA A 39 11.24 -6.46 -8.48
CA ALA A 39 11.84 -7.68 -8.99
C ALA A 39 12.67 -7.41 -10.25
N ALA A 40 13.83 -8.05 -10.38
CA ALA A 40 14.54 -8.13 -11.64
C ALA A 40 13.86 -9.15 -12.56
N ALA A 41 13.32 -8.69 -13.69
CA ALA A 41 12.52 -9.53 -14.59
C ALA A 41 13.27 -10.74 -15.17
N ASP A 42 14.60 -10.63 -15.34
CA ASP A 42 15.43 -11.72 -15.86
C ASP A 42 15.78 -12.78 -14.79
N LYS A 43 15.52 -12.49 -13.51
CA LYS A 43 15.89 -13.31 -12.33
C LYS A 43 17.39 -13.65 -12.24
N ALA A 44 18.22 -13.14 -13.13
CA ALA A 44 19.67 -13.32 -13.15
C ALA A 44 20.37 -12.19 -12.41
N GLN A 45 19.74 -11.02 -12.35
CA GLN A 45 20.17 -9.87 -11.56
C GLN A 45 19.46 -9.87 -10.20
N PRO A 46 20.04 -9.21 -9.17
CA PRO A 46 19.39 -9.10 -7.87
C PRO A 46 18.11 -8.27 -7.96
N ASP A 47 17.12 -8.64 -7.15
CA ASP A 47 15.98 -7.77 -6.87
C ASP A 47 16.46 -6.55 -6.08
N PHE A 48 15.71 -5.45 -6.10
CA PHE A 48 16.18 -4.19 -5.54
C PHE A 48 15.05 -3.28 -5.05
N LEU A 49 15.40 -2.38 -4.13
CA LEU A 49 14.57 -1.24 -3.76
C LEU A 49 14.96 -0.04 -4.65
N ALA A 50 14.02 0.51 -5.42
CA ALA A 50 14.23 1.77 -6.13
C ALA A 50 13.71 2.95 -5.31
N VAL A 51 14.42 4.09 -5.38
CA VAL A 51 14.03 5.33 -4.69
C VAL A 51 13.78 6.41 -5.73
N LEU A 52 12.55 6.90 -5.80
CA LEU A 52 12.18 8.04 -6.64
C LEU A 52 12.03 9.30 -5.78
N ASP A 53 12.43 10.46 -6.30
CA ASP A 53 12.09 11.76 -5.73
C ASP A 53 10.66 12.10 -6.15
N VAL A 54 9.77 12.25 -5.17
CA VAL A 54 8.37 12.63 -5.36
C VAL A 54 8.05 13.95 -4.66
N THR A 55 9.08 14.73 -4.33
CA THR A 55 8.91 16.12 -3.89
C THR A 55 8.22 16.89 -5.01
N GLU A 56 7.14 17.61 -4.70
CA GLU A 56 6.37 18.38 -5.71
C GLU A 56 7.10 19.65 -6.19
N ARG A 57 8.32 19.49 -6.72
CA ARG A 57 9.14 20.51 -7.39
C ARG A 57 9.37 20.06 -8.83
N ASP A 58 9.07 20.95 -9.78
CA ASP A 58 8.96 20.62 -11.20
C ASP A 58 10.25 20.07 -11.84
N ASP A 59 11.42 20.29 -11.25
CA ASP A 59 12.72 19.89 -11.80
C ASP A 59 13.22 18.50 -11.36
N ARG A 60 12.58 17.90 -10.35
CA ARG A 60 12.99 16.58 -9.80
C ARG A 60 11.85 15.59 -9.59
N TYR A 61 10.61 16.04 -9.71
CA TYR A 61 9.44 15.21 -9.46
C TYR A 61 9.37 14.04 -10.45
N GLY A 62 9.49 12.80 -9.94
CA GLY A 62 9.54 11.58 -10.74
C GLY A 62 10.94 11.09 -11.09
N ARG A 63 12.00 11.73 -10.59
CA ARG A 63 13.38 11.34 -10.90
C ARG A 63 13.86 10.15 -10.05
N LEU A 64 14.58 9.21 -10.68
CA LEU A 64 15.29 8.16 -9.97
C LEU A 64 16.47 8.73 -9.17
N VAL A 65 16.48 8.47 -7.86
CA VAL A 65 17.53 8.91 -6.93
C VAL A 65 18.63 7.86 -6.82
N THR A 66 18.23 6.63 -6.48
CA THR A 66 19.15 5.50 -6.29
C THR A 66 18.40 4.18 -6.36
N THR A 67 19.15 3.08 -6.32
CA THR A 67 18.65 1.71 -6.17
C THR A 67 19.54 0.94 -5.20
N LEU A 68 18.93 0.11 -4.36
CA LEU A 68 19.63 -0.79 -3.44
C LEU A 68 19.34 -2.25 -3.82
N PRO A 69 20.30 -2.99 -4.41
CA PRO A 69 20.13 -4.42 -4.63
C PRO A 69 20.19 -5.17 -3.30
N VAL A 70 19.41 -6.24 -3.19
CA VAL A 70 19.44 -7.14 -2.02
C VAL A 70 20.20 -8.44 -2.33
N PRO A 71 20.65 -9.19 -1.32
CA PRO A 71 21.19 -10.53 -1.52
C PRO A 71 20.16 -11.48 -2.13
N GLY A 72 20.65 -12.53 -2.80
CA GLY A 72 19.80 -13.49 -3.50
C GLY A 72 19.33 -12.97 -4.86
N ARG A 73 18.52 -13.79 -5.54
CA ARG A 73 17.95 -13.54 -6.87
C ARG A 73 16.61 -14.23 -6.97
N GLY A 74 15.70 -13.65 -7.74
CA GLY A 74 14.37 -14.23 -7.91
C GLY A 74 13.64 -14.37 -6.57
N ASN A 75 13.88 -13.44 -5.64
CA ASN A 75 13.23 -13.43 -4.32
C ASN A 75 11.72 -13.31 -4.46
N GLY A 76 11.24 -12.72 -5.56
CA GLY A 76 9.82 -12.46 -5.82
C GLY A 76 9.27 -11.35 -4.93
N PRO A 77 9.79 -10.11 -5.04
CA PRO A 77 9.21 -8.94 -4.39
C PRO A 77 7.70 -8.90 -4.43
N HIS A 78 7.07 -8.82 -3.25
CA HIS A 78 5.62 -8.92 -3.12
C HIS A 78 5.07 -7.79 -2.24
N HIS A 79 4.93 -8.01 -0.93
CA HIS A 79 4.41 -7.04 0.03
C HIS A 79 5.51 -6.23 0.70
N THR A 80 5.17 -4.98 1.03
CA THR A 80 5.85 -4.16 2.03
C THR A 80 4.87 -3.88 3.17
N GLU A 81 5.32 -3.26 4.26
CA GLU A 81 4.38 -2.45 5.07
C GLU A 81 3.69 -1.41 4.16
N HIS A 82 2.44 -1.07 4.43
CA HIS A 82 1.66 -0.16 3.56
C HIS A 82 2.02 1.31 3.74
N GLU A 83 2.56 1.65 4.91
CA GLU A 83 2.96 3.00 5.29
C GLU A 83 4.38 2.95 5.84
N MET A 84 5.14 4.02 5.65
CA MET A 84 6.51 4.09 6.16
C MET A 84 6.51 4.21 7.70
N PRO A 85 7.14 3.26 8.42
CA PRO A 85 7.14 3.28 9.88
C PRO A 85 7.92 4.46 10.47
N ALA A 86 7.53 4.84 11.69
CA ALA A 86 8.12 5.99 12.36
C ALA A 86 9.61 5.83 12.72
N ASP A 87 10.07 4.60 12.87
CA ASP A 87 11.46 4.25 13.15
C ASP A 87 12.36 4.26 11.89
N GLY A 88 11.77 4.50 10.72
CA GLY A 88 12.51 4.52 9.46
C GLY A 88 12.89 3.13 8.94
N GLN A 89 12.40 2.05 9.53
CA GLN A 89 12.67 0.69 9.07
C GLN A 89 11.46 0.12 8.33
N LEU A 90 11.64 -0.32 7.08
CA LEU A 90 10.56 -0.86 6.26
C LEU A 90 10.74 -2.37 6.07
N PHE A 91 9.76 -3.17 6.52
CA PHE A 91 9.73 -4.60 6.23
C PHE A 91 9.12 -4.86 4.84
N ALA A 92 9.71 -5.79 4.10
CA ALA A 92 9.23 -6.27 2.81
C ALA A 92 9.54 -7.75 2.61
N ASN A 93 8.69 -8.49 1.92
CA ASN A 93 8.93 -9.91 1.63
C ASN A 93 9.29 -10.18 0.15
N GLY A 94 10.11 -11.21 -0.03
CA GLY A 94 10.30 -11.91 -1.29
C GLY A 94 9.57 -13.25 -1.20
N PHE A 95 8.34 -13.30 -1.70
CA PHE A 95 7.45 -14.43 -1.49
C PHE A 95 8.00 -15.74 -2.09
N ALA A 96 8.57 -15.68 -3.30
CA ALA A 96 9.05 -16.86 -4.02
C ALA A 96 10.21 -17.59 -3.33
N THR A 97 10.95 -16.91 -2.46
CA THR A 97 12.06 -17.51 -1.69
C THR A 97 11.76 -17.66 -0.20
N GLY A 98 10.57 -17.23 0.24
CA GLY A 98 10.23 -17.13 1.66
C GLY A 98 11.13 -16.17 2.46
N GLN A 99 11.90 -15.31 1.79
CA GLN A 99 12.78 -14.35 2.45
C GLN A 99 12.04 -13.04 2.75
N SER A 100 12.55 -12.29 3.71
CA SER A 100 12.11 -10.95 4.07
C SER A 100 13.32 -10.06 4.33
N PHE A 101 13.14 -8.78 4.06
CA PHE A 101 14.17 -7.75 4.06
C PHE A 101 13.69 -6.58 4.90
N VAL A 102 14.57 -6.07 5.76
CA VAL A 102 14.33 -4.86 6.53
C VAL A 102 15.22 -3.76 5.97
N PHE A 103 14.61 -2.76 5.36
CA PHE A 103 15.31 -1.60 4.82
C PHE A 103 15.40 -0.50 5.87
N ASP A 104 16.63 -0.03 6.15
CA ASP A 104 16.85 1.21 6.90
C ASP A 104 16.77 2.40 5.93
N LEU A 105 15.76 3.23 6.16
CA LEU A 105 15.39 4.40 5.38
C LEU A 105 15.40 5.68 6.24
N ALA A 106 16.11 5.66 7.38
CA ALA A 106 16.26 6.83 8.25
C ALA A 106 16.94 8.02 7.55
N VAL A 107 17.76 7.75 6.52
CA VAL A 107 18.18 8.73 5.52
C VAL A 107 17.46 8.41 4.21
N PRO A 108 16.32 9.06 3.90
CA PRO A 108 15.39 8.61 2.87
C PRO A 108 15.99 8.39 1.47
N ALA A 109 16.99 9.20 1.08
CA ALA A 109 17.66 9.12 -0.22
C ALA A 109 18.82 8.09 -0.28
N ARG A 110 19.18 7.46 0.84
CA ARG A 110 20.35 6.56 0.96
C ARG A 110 19.96 5.27 1.70
N PRO A 111 19.10 4.44 1.09
CA PRO A 111 18.61 3.21 1.70
C PRO A 111 19.76 2.26 2.02
N ARG A 112 19.60 1.48 3.09
CA ARG A 112 20.50 0.39 3.47
C ARG A 112 19.68 -0.85 3.80
N LEU A 113 20.28 -2.02 3.63
CA LEU A 113 19.71 -3.25 4.13
C LEU A 113 20.14 -3.43 5.60
N ALA A 114 19.20 -3.36 6.52
CA ALA A 114 19.46 -3.56 7.94
C ALA A 114 19.49 -5.05 8.30
N HIS A 115 18.54 -5.81 7.76
CA HIS A 115 18.42 -7.23 8.06
C HIS A 115 17.78 -8.03 6.91
N GLN A 116 18.06 -9.32 6.89
CA GLN A 116 17.39 -10.31 6.03
C GLN A 116 17.10 -11.55 6.87
N PHE A 117 15.90 -12.10 6.75
CA PHE A 117 15.48 -13.32 7.43
C PHE A 117 14.53 -14.13 6.56
N GLY A 118 14.33 -15.42 6.88
CA GLY A 118 13.36 -16.28 6.22
C GLY A 118 12.43 -16.89 7.26
N ASP A 119 12.47 -18.22 7.36
CA ASP A 119 11.72 -18.95 8.38
C ASP A 119 12.14 -18.55 9.81
N VAL A 120 11.15 -18.41 10.69
CA VAL A 120 11.31 -18.04 12.10
C VAL A 120 10.51 -19.01 12.95
N GLU A 121 11.12 -19.66 13.95
CA GLU A 121 10.46 -20.62 14.85
C GLU A 121 9.65 -21.72 14.12
N GLY A 122 10.09 -22.12 12.93
CA GLY A 122 9.42 -23.11 12.07
C GLY A 122 8.22 -22.57 11.29
N TYR A 123 7.91 -21.29 11.39
CA TYR A 123 7.00 -20.57 10.50
C TYR A 123 7.76 -20.12 9.27
N GLY A 124 7.22 -20.41 8.08
CA GLY A 124 7.82 -20.08 6.80
C GLY A 124 6.92 -19.19 5.96
N HIS A 125 7.52 -18.60 4.93
CA HIS A 125 6.87 -17.66 4.00
C HIS A 125 6.15 -16.51 4.72
N PRO A 126 6.92 -15.57 5.34
CA PRO A 126 6.37 -14.34 5.87
C PRO A 126 5.64 -13.56 4.76
N HIS A 127 4.51 -12.95 5.08
CA HIS A 127 3.66 -12.29 4.10
C HIS A 127 3.41 -10.81 4.39
N SER A 128 2.71 -10.51 5.48
CA SER A 128 2.27 -9.16 5.82
C SER A 128 2.87 -8.71 7.14
N PHE A 129 3.20 -7.42 7.25
CA PHE A 129 3.87 -6.81 8.41
C PHE A 129 3.03 -5.64 8.95
N LEU A 130 2.76 -5.64 10.25
CA LEU A 130 1.88 -4.69 10.92
C LEU A 130 2.55 -4.14 12.17
N ARG A 131 2.53 -2.82 12.38
CA ARG A 131 3.16 -2.22 13.56
C ARG A 131 2.26 -2.28 14.78
N LEU A 132 2.84 -2.76 15.88
CA LEU A 132 2.24 -2.74 17.21
C LEU A 132 2.58 -1.42 17.93
N PRO A 133 1.75 -0.96 18.88
CA PRO A 133 2.02 0.28 19.61
C PRO A 133 3.35 0.31 20.38
N ASN A 134 3.90 -0.84 20.72
CA ASN A 134 5.21 -0.98 21.38
C ASN A 134 6.41 -0.87 20.41
N GLY A 135 6.16 -0.67 19.11
CA GLY A 135 7.18 -0.60 18.06
C GLY A 135 7.53 -1.95 17.42
N ASN A 136 7.08 -3.07 18.00
CA ASN A 136 7.27 -4.38 17.40
C ASN A 136 6.43 -4.55 16.12
N VAL A 137 6.77 -5.58 15.35
CA VAL A 137 6.12 -5.95 14.10
C VAL A 137 5.35 -7.26 14.33
N LEU A 138 4.04 -7.24 14.12
CA LEU A 138 3.27 -8.47 13.97
C LEU A 138 3.31 -8.91 12.51
N ALA A 139 3.86 -10.09 12.25
CA ALA A 139 3.97 -10.67 10.92
C ALA A 139 3.04 -11.87 10.74
N THR A 140 2.43 -11.99 9.56
CA THR A 140 1.75 -13.21 9.13
C THR A 140 2.74 -14.14 8.42
N PHE A 141 2.58 -15.44 8.61
CA PHE A 141 3.33 -16.48 7.92
C PHE A 141 2.33 -17.46 7.31
N GLN A 142 2.50 -17.81 6.03
CA GLN A 142 1.53 -18.67 5.32
C GLN A 142 1.48 -20.08 5.90
N MET A 143 2.61 -20.61 6.37
CA MET A 143 2.78 -22.03 6.64
C MET A 143 3.78 -22.32 7.77
N ARG A 144 3.74 -23.55 8.29
CA ARG A 144 4.80 -24.11 9.11
C ARG A 144 5.34 -25.39 8.49
N HIS A 145 6.65 -25.59 8.67
CA HIS A 145 7.34 -26.82 8.27
C HIS A 145 7.65 -27.63 9.54
N ALA A 146 6.87 -28.68 9.81
CA ALA A 146 7.06 -29.53 10.98
C ALA A 146 7.01 -31.01 10.59
N GLY A 147 8.04 -31.79 10.94
CA GLY A 147 8.07 -33.23 10.67
C GLY A 147 8.02 -33.61 9.18
N GLY A 148 8.44 -32.70 8.29
CA GLY A 148 8.35 -32.90 6.83
C GLY A 148 6.96 -32.63 6.23
N ALA A 149 6.00 -32.17 7.03
CA ALA A 149 4.67 -31.80 6.58
C ALA A 149 4.46 -30.28 6.62
N MET A 150 3.62 -29.81 5.69
CA MET A 150 3.14 -28.44 5.59
C MET A 150 1.85 -28.31 6.39
N THR A 151 1.83 -27.38 7.33
CA THR A 151 0.64 -27.08 8.15
C THR A 151 0.31 -25.59 8.09
N PRO A 152 -0.91 -25.17 8.46
CA PRO A 152 -1.27 -23.76 8.52
C PRO A 152 -0.26 -22.94 9.32
N GLY A 153 0.07 -21.76 8.80
CA GLY A 153 1.01 -20.83 9.40
C GLY A 153 0.51 -20.17 10.66
N GLY A 154 0.61 -18.86 10.75
CA GLY A 154 0.17 -18.13 11.94
C GLY A 154 0.70 -16.72 12.06
N LEU A 155 0.81 -16.28 13.30
CA LEU A 155 1.25 -14.95 13.69
C LEU A 155 2.55 -15.05 14.47
N VAL A 156 3.51 -14.18 14.15
CA VAL A 156 4.76 -14.01 14.88
C VAL A 156 4.94 -12.52 15.20
N GLU A 157 5.08 -12.18 16.47
CA GLU A 157 5.55 -10.86 16.88
C GLU A 157 7.07 -10.84 16.84
N LEU A 158 7.63 -9.88 16.11
CA LEU A 158 9.05 -9.65 15.91
C LEU A 158 9.42 -8.28 16.50
N THR A 159 10.62 -8.17 17.06
CA THR A 159 11.24 -6.85 17.31
C THR A 159 11.52 -6.14 15.97
N PRO A 160 11.80 -4.82 15.95
CA PRO A 160 12.25 -4.13 14.73
C PRO A 160 13.48 -4.77 14.07
N ALA A 161 14.33 -5.45 14.85
CA ALA A 161 15.49 -6.18 14.35
C ALA A 161 15.15 -7.56 13.74
N GLY A 162 13.87 -7.95 13.65
CA GLY A 162 13.45 -9.24 13.11
C GLY A 162 13.56 -10.42 14.10
N VAL A 163 13.86 -10.17 15.38
CA VAL A 163 13.97 -11.23 16.40
C VAL A 163 12.57 -11.60 16.93
N PRO A 164 12.18 -12.88 16.99
CA PRO A 164 10.88 -13.29 17.51
C PRO A 164 10.73 -13.01 19.01
N VAL A 165 9.53 -12.57 19.37
CA VAL A 165 9.08 -12.31 20.75
C VAL A 165 8.08 -13.36 21.20
N ARG A 166 7.13 -13.70 20.32
CA ARG A 166 6.14 -14.75 20.53
C ARG A 166 5.49 -15.15 19.21
N SER A 167 5.04 -16.40 19.13
CA SER A 167 4.36 -16.94 17.96
C SER A 167 3.16 -17.81 18.33
N ARG A 168 2.17 -17.88 17.43
CA ARG A 168 1.02 -18.79 17.55
C ARG A 168 0.61 -19.30 16.18
N SER A 169 0.28 -20.59 16.12
CA SER A 169 -0.14 -21.25 14.89
C SER A 169 -1.65 -21.18 14.70
N ALA A 170 -2.06 -21.13 13.44
CA ALA A 170 -3.42 -21.32 12.98
C ALA A 170 -3.83 -22.79 12.95
N ASP A 171 -2.87 -23.72 13.04
CA ASP A 171 -3.12 -25.16 13.05
C ASP A 171 -3.78 -25.56 14.37
N ALA A 172 -5.09 -25.75 14.32
CA ALA A 172 -5.92 -26.11 15.45
C ALA A 172 -6.96 -27.15 15.02
N ALA A 173 -7.52 -27.87 15.99
CA ALA A 173 -8.52 -28.90 15.71
C ALA A 173 -9.71 -28.32 14.93
N GLY A 174 -10.06 -28.97 13.80
CA GLY A 174 -11.15 -28.55 12.92
C GLY A 174 -10.80 -27.45 11.91
N ILE A 175 -9.55 -26.97 11.89
CA ILE A 175 -9.06 -26.07 10.85
C ILE A 175 -8.64 -26.88 9.61
N ASP A 176 -8.93 -26.35 8.43
CA ASP A 176 -8.47 -26.90 7.15
C ASP A 176 -6.93 -26.91 7.10
N PRO A 177 -6.28 -28.08 6.92
CA PRO A 177 -4.83 -28.16 6.79
C PRO A 177 -4.25 -27.40 5.57
N GLY A 178 -5.08 -27.14 4.55
CA GLY A 178 -4.74 -26.34 3.37
C GLY A 178 -4.77 -24.82 3.61
N LEU A 179 -5.28 -24.36 4.75
CA LEU A 179 -5.37 -22.94 5.07
C LEU A 179 -3.98 -22.28 5.14
N ARG A 180 -3.83 -21.09 4.57
CA ARG A 180 -2.60 -20.29 4.64
C ARG A 180 -2.89 -18.89 5.15
N VAL A 181 -2.21 -18.45 6.21
CA VAL A 181 -2.47 -17.14 6.83
C VAL A 181 -1.85 -16.02 6.00
N TYR A 182 -2.69 -15.17 5.42
CA TYR A 182 -2.31 -14.23 4.36
C TYR A 182 -2.01 -12.81 4.86
N SER A 183 -3.02 -11.97 5.05
CA SER A 183 -2.89 -10.59 5.54
C SER A 183 -3.60 -10.42 6.87
N GLY A 184 -3.44 -9.27 7.50
CA GLY A 184 -3.98 -9.00 8.82
C GLY A 184 -4.25 -7.53 9.12
N SER A 185 -5.11 -7.30 10.10
CA SER A 185 -5.37 -5.98 10.67
C SER A 185 -5.45 -6.07 12.19
N ILE A 186 -4.75 -5.18 12.88
CA ILE A 186 -4.74 -5.10 14.33
C ILE A 186 -5.86 -4.17 14.79
N VAL A 187 -6.76 -4.67 15.63
CA VAL A 187 -7.86 -3.90 16.24
C VAL A 187 -7.59 -3.79 17.74
N ALA A 188 -6.60 -2.97 18.09
CA ALA A 188 -6.06 -2.86 19.45
C ALA A 188 -7.15 -2.50 20.47
N ALA A 189 -8.11 -1.65 20.10
CA ALA A 189 -9.21 -1.23 20.96
C ALA A 189 -10.12 -2.38 21.42
N LEU A 190 -10.08 -3.53 20.73
CA LEU A 190 -10.86 -4.72 21.05
C LEU A 190 -10.00 -5.90 21.51
N ASP A 191 -8.68 -5.74 21.62
CA ASP A 191 -7.73 -6.84 21.80
C ASP A 191 -7.90 -7.92 20.72
N ARG A 192 -7.97 -7.50 19.45
CA ARG A 192 -8.19 -8.40 18.30
C ARG A 192 -7.15 -8.23 17.20
N VAL A 193 -6.92 -9.31 16.48
CA VAL A 193 -6.33 -9.29 15.14
C VAL A 193 -7.30 -10.04 14.22
N VAL A 194 -7.56 -9.51 13.03
CA VAL A 194 -8.30 -10.20 11.96
C VAL A 194 -7.30 -10.59 10.90
N THR A 195 -7.22 -11.87 10.54
CA THR A 195 -6.41 -12.34 9.40
C THR A 195 -7.25 -13.01 8.34
N THR A 196 -6.74 -12.98 7.12
CA THR A 196 -7.29 -13.64 5.93
C THR A 196 -6.49 -14.89 5.60
N THR A 197 -6.99 -15.69 4.65
CA THR A 197 -6.61 -17.10 4.52
C THR A 197 -6.27 -17.56 3.09
N THR A 198 -5.83 -16.65 2.22
CA THR A 198 -5.50 -16.98 0.83
C THR A 198 -4.17 -17.70 0.70
N ASP A 199 -4.21 -18.87 0.04
CA ASP A 199 -3.01 -19.57 -0.41
C ASP A 199 -2.41 -18.88 -1.62
N MET A 200 -1.15 -18.45 -1.49
CA MET A 200 -0.44 -17.70 -2.51
C MET A 200 0.17 -18.59 -3.59
N ASP A 201 0.41 -19.86 -3.29
CA ASP A 201 0.88 -20.83 -4.28
C ASP A 201 -0.30 -21.46 -5.06
N ALA A 202 -1.53 -21.22 -4.59
CA ALA A 202 -2.77 -21.77 -5.15
C ALA A 202 -2.77 -23.31 -5.25
N ASP A 203 -2.06 -23.97 -4.33
CA ASP A 203 -2.00 -25.43 -4.21
C ASP A 203 -3.22 -26.00 -3.47
N SER A 204 -3.96 -25.14 -2.76
CA SER A 204 -5.18 -25.49 -2.01
C SER A 204 -6.44 -24.83 -2.62
N PRO A 205 -7.65 -25.40 -2.41
CA PRO A 205 -8.89 -24.75 -2.80
C PRO A 205 -9.00 -23.32 -2.24
N ALA A 206 -9.59 -22.42 -3.03
CA ALA A 206 -9.75 -21.02 -2.64
C ALA A 206 -10.52 -20.90 -1.32
N SER A 207 -9.86 -20.40 -0.28
CA SER A 207 -10.47 -20.15 1.02
C SER A 207 -11.39 -18.94 1.00
N ARG A 208 -12.40 -18.96 1.87
CA ARG A 208 -13.30 -17.83 2.18
C ARG A 208 -13.26 -17.43 3.66
N ASN A 209 -12.30 -17.94 4.40
CA ASN A 209 -12.31 -17.83 5.85
C ASN A 209 -11.59 -16.57 6.33
N LEU A 210 -12.14 -15.98 7.39
CA LEU A 210 -11.44 -15.04 8.25
C LEU A 210 -11.09 -15.73 9.57
N GLN A 211 -9.98 -15.32 10.16
CA GLN A 211 -9.59 -15.75 11.49
C GLN A 211 -9.54 -14.55 12.42
N VAL A 212 -10.03 -14.73 13.64
CA VAL A 212 -10.01 -13.72 14.69
C VAL A 212 -9.15 -14.24 15.82
N TRP A 213 -8.16 -13.44 16.19
CA TRP A 213 -7.17 -13.75 17.21
C TRP A 213 -7.30 -12.76 18.36
N ARG A 214 -6.87 -13.16 19.55
CA ARG A 214 -6.65 -12.24 20.66
C ARG A 214 -5.27 -11.61 20.53
N LEU A 215 -5.18 -10.29 20.54
CA LEU A 215 -3.90 -9.60 20.35
C LEU A 215 -2.93 -9.80 21.53
N SER A 216 -3.45 -9.85 22.75
CA SER A 216 -2.69 -9.91 24.00
C SER A 216 -1.93 -11.23 24.21
N ASP A 217 -2.27 -12.31 23.53
CA ASP A 217 -1.58 -13.60 23.59
C ASP A 217 -1.45 -14.33 22.23
N LEU A 218 -1.89 -13.69 21.15
CA LEU A 218 -1.99 -14.22 19.78
C LEU A 218 -2.84 -15.50 19.65
N ARG A 219 -3.72 -15.81 20.62
CA ARG A 219 -4.55 -17.01 20.58
C ARG A 219 -5.60 -16.91 19.47
N LEU A 220 -5.70 -17.94 18.62
CA LEU A 220 -6.82 -18.08 17.69
C LEU A 220 -8.12 -18.27 18.48
N LEU A 221 -9.09 -17.38 18.27
CA LEU A 221 -10.38 -17.40 18.95
C LEU A 221 -11.44 -18.09 18.12
N THR A 222 -11.51 -17.76 16.83
CA THR A 222 -12.47 -18.36 15.90
C THR A 222 -12.01 -18.21 14.46
N THR A 223 -12.51 -19.11 13.61
CA THR A 223 -12.43 -19.05 12.16
C THR A 223 -13.84 -19.11 11.63
N PHE A 224 -14.23 -18.18 10.76
CA PHE A 224 -15.56 -18.16 10.16
C PHE A 224 -15.49 -17.84 8.67
N ALA A 225 -16.43 -18.37 7.91
CA ALA A 225 -16.51 -18.16 6.47
C ALA A 225 -17.25 -16.86 6.14
N LEU A 226 -16.77 -16.16 5.11
CA LEU A 226 -17.54 -15.11 4.45
C LEU A 226 -18.74 -15.74 3.73
N PRO A 227 -19.95 -15.14 3.86
CA PRO A 227 -21.11 -15.58 3.09
C PRO A 227 -20.92 -15.25 1.60
N ASP A 228 -21.57 -16.00 0.71
CA ASP A 228 -21.57 -15.65 -0.71
C ASP A 228 -22.50 -14.46 -0.99
N GLY A 229 -22.17 -13.73 -2.05
CA GLY A 229 -23.05 -12.73 -2.65
C GLY A 229 -23.79 -13.27 -3.88
N PRO A 230 -24.41 -12.37 -4.67
CA PRO A 230 -25.14 -12.73 -5.89
C PRO A 230 -24.32 -13.50 -6.95
N ALA A 231 -23.01 -13.26 -7.04
CA ALA A 231 -22.12 -13.98 -7.96
C ALA A 231 -21.69 -15.35 -7.43
N GLY A 232 -21.98 -15.67 -6.17
CA GLY A 232 -21.73 -16.98 -5.56
C GLY A 232 -20.26 -17.24 -5.23
N ASN A 233 -19.38 -16.25 -5.34
CA ASN A 233 -17.94 -16.43 -5.15
C ASN A 233 -17.22 -15.20 -4.60
N GLU A 234 -17.93 -14.13 -4.25
CA GLU A 234 -17.35 -12.88 -3.75
C GLU A 234 -16.55 -13.09 -2.47
N GLY A 235 -16.88 -14.12 -1.67
CA GLY A 235 -16.18 -14.44 -0.44
C GLY A 235 -14.87 -15.20 -0.63
N LEU A 236 -14.59 -15.73 -1.83
CA LEU A 236 -13.40 -16.53 -2.09
C LEU A 236 -12.14 -15.66 -2.24
N LEU A 237 -10.99 -16.22 -1.88
CA LEU A 237 -9.68 -15.58 -1.93
C LEU A 237 -9.64 -14.31 -1.06
N THR A 238 -9.92 -14.47 0.23
CA THR A 238 -9.86 -13.37 1.22
C THR A 238 -8.50 -12.65 1.19
N ALA A 239 -8.50 -11.34 0.98
CA ALA A 239 -7.28 -10.57 0.73
C ALA A 239 -6.94 -9.65 1.91
N GLU A 240 -7.34 -8.38 1.87
CA GLU A 240 -6.84 -7.38 2.81
C GLU A 240 -7.92 -6.90 3.79
N PRO A 241 -7.74 -7.11 5.10
CA PRO A 241 -8.52 -6.44 6.12
C PRO A 241 -7.98 -5.02 6.36
N ARG A 242 -8.87 -4.03 6.43
CA ARG A 242 -8.53 -2.62 6.73
C ARG A 242 -9.38 -2.09 7.88
N LEU A 243 -8.70 -1.50 8.85
CA LEU A 243 -9.30 -0.85 10.01
C LEU A 243 -9.76 0.56 9.61
N MET A 244 -11.01 0.90 9.95
CA MET A 244 -11.54 2.25 9.78
C MET A 244 -11.05 3.20 10.88
N ALA A 245 -11.25 4.50 10.66
CA ALA A 245 -10.79 5.57 11.56
C ALA A 245 -11.38 5.49 12.99
N ASP A 246 -12.48 4.77 13.21
CA ASP A 246 -13.05 4.53 14.54
C ASP A 246 -12.22 3.55 15.40
N GLY A 247 -11.21 2.92 14.81
CA GLY A 247 -10.31 1.98 15.47
C GLY A 247 -10.95 0.64 15.84
N LYS A 248 -12.15 0.33 15.33
CA LYS A 248 -12.92 -0.87 15.69
C LYS A 248 -13.56 -1.58 14.51
N THR A 249 -13.96 -0.83 13.49
CA THR A 249 -14.66 -1.37 12.32
C THR A 249 -13.66 -1.86 11.28
N VAL A 250 -13.84 -3.09 10.80
CA VAL A 250 -12.97 -3.71 9.81
C VAL A 250 -13.74 -3.99 8.53
N LEU A 251 -13.22 -3.50 7.41
CA LEU A 251 -13.61 -3.91 6.07
C LEU A 251 -12.62 -4.96 5.55
N VAL A 252 -13.10 -5.97 4.83
CA VAL A 252 -12.24 -7.00 4.23
C VAL A 252 -12.51 -7.10 2.74
N SER A 253 -11.47 -6.90 1.95
CA SER A 253 -11.52 -7.17 0.51
C SER A 253 -11.19 -8.62 0.19
N THR A 254 -11.72 -9.11 -0.93
CA THR A 254 -11.31 -10.39 -1.51
C THR A 254 -10.73 -10.17 -2.90
N PHE A 255 -9.84 -11.07 -3.32
CA PHE A 255 -9.37 -11.13 -4.71
C PHE A 255 -10.50 -11.51 -5.67
N SER A 256 -11.57 -12.12 -5.16
CA SER A 256 -12.84 -12.27 -5.90
C SER A 256 -13.72 -11.02 -5.90
N CYS A 257 -13.15 -9.85 -5.61
CA CYS A 257 -13.79 -8.54 -5.74
C CYS A 257 -15.01 -8.30 -4.85
N GLY A 258 -15.14 -9.03 -3.74
CA GLY A 258 -16.08 -8.71 -2.67
C GLY A 258 -15.48 -7.75 -1.65
N LEU A 259 -16.33 -6.87 -1.09
CA LEU A 259 -16.02 -6.03 0.07
C LEU A 259 -16.99 -6.37 1.20
N TYR A 260 -16.44 -6.81 2.33
CA TYR A 260 -17.21 -7.28 3.48
C TYR A 260 -17.02 -6.34 4.67
N LEU A 261 -18.10 -6.09 5.40
CA LEU A 261 -18.05 -5.49 6.73
C LEU A 261 -18.05 -6.60 7.78
N VAL A 262 -17.09 -6.55 8.71
CA VAL A 262 -17.03 -7.47 9.85
C VAL A 262 -17.93 -6.97 10.97
N ASP A 263 -18.87 -7.81 11.40
CA ASP A 263 -19.83 -7.53 12.45
C ASP A 263 -19.47 -8.28 13.74
N GLY A 264 -19.78 -7.67 14.89
CA GLY A 264 -19.68 -8.36 16.18
C GLY A 264 -18.26 -8.75 16.61
N LEU A 265 -17.22 -8.05 16.14
CA LEU A 265 -15.81 -8.40 16.39
C LEU A 265 -15.41 -8.47 17.87
N ALA A 266 -16.12 -7.72 18.73
CA ALA A 266 -15.93 -7.76 20.18
C ALA A 266 -16.56 -9.01 20.84
N THR A 267 -17.46 -9.70 20.16
CA THR A 267 -18.22 -10.85 20.68
C THR A 267 -17.48 -12.18 20.47
N THR A 268 -18.06 -13.27 20.96
CA THR A 268 -17.58 -14.64 20.72
C THR A 268 -18.02 -15.22 19.38
N SER A 269 -18.89 -14.52 18.64
CA SER A 269 -19.51 -15.00 17.40
C SER A 269 -19.49 -13.91 16.34
N PRO A 270 -18.29 -13.45 15.91
CA PRO A 270 -18.19 -12.50 14.82
C PRO A 270 -18.71 -13.11 13.51
N SER A 271 -19.19 -12.24 12.64
CA SER A 271 -19.64 -12.57 11.30
C SER A 271 -19.19 -11.50 10.32
N ALA A 272 -19.51 -11.65 9.04
CA ALA A 272 -19.34 -10.60 8.06
C ALA A 272 -20.47 -10.63 7.05
N ARG A 273 -20.73 -9.48 6.42
CA ARG A 273 -21.71 -9.35 5.35
C ARG A 273 -21.11 -8.61 4.16
N LEU A 274 -21.51 -9.00 2.95
CA LEU A 274 -21.15 -8.29 1.74
C LEU A 274 -21.80 -6.91 1.74
N VAL A 275 -21.01 -5.86 1.51
CA VAL A 275 -21.47 -4.47 1.45
C VAL A 275 -21.24 -3.82 0.09
N ALA A 276 -20.28 -4.32 -0.68
CA ALA A 276 -20.11 -3.97 -2.08
C ALA A 276 -19.40 -5.11 -2.83
N SER A 277 -19.55 -5.13 -4.16
CA SER A 277 -18.82 -6.04 -5.03
C SER A 277 -18.49 -5.36 -6.35
N PHE A 278 -17.36 -5.72 -6.94
CA PHE A 278 -16.93 -5.22 -8.23
C PHE A 278 -17.01 -6.31 -9.30
N PRO A 279 -17.23 -5.96 -10.57
CA PRO A 279 -17.16 -6.93 -11.65
C PRO A 279 -15.76 -7.53 -11.76
N ARG A 280 -15.69 -8.72 -12.36
CA ARG A 280 -14.44 -9.43 -12.62
C ARG A 280 -14.27 -9.68 -14.11
N LYS A 281 -13.02 -9.65 -14.56
CA LYS A 281 -12.59 -10.31 -15.79
C LYS A 281 -11.89 -11.61 -15.42
N LYS A 282 -11.89 -12.58 -16.34
CA LYS A 282 -11.13 -13.82 -16.18
C LYS A 282 -9.67 -13.50 -15.83
N ASP A 283 -9.10 -14.26 -14.89
CA ASP A 283 -7.71 -14.16 -14.43
C ASP A 283 -7.31 -12.78 -13.89
N THR A 284 -8.30 -12.00 -13.42
CA THR A 284 -8.06 -10.73 -12.73
C THR A 284 -8.66 -10.70 -11.33
N TYR A 285 -8.02 -9.94 -10.46
CA TYR A 285 -8.30 -9.92 -9.03
C TYR A 285 -8.28 -8.48 -8.50
N CYS A 286 -9.33 -8.07 -7.78
CA CYS A 286 -9.30 -6.80 -7.07
C CYS A 286 -8.29 -6.90 -5.94
N ALA A 287 -7.45 -5.88 -5.77
CA ALA A 287 -6.31 -6.04 -4.88
C ALA A 287 -5.96 -4.78 -4.10
N ILE A 288 -5.31 -5.06 -2.97
CA ILE A 288 -4.63 -4.17 -2.04
C ILE A 288 -5.28 -2.79 -1.86
N PRO A 289 -6.38 -2.69 -1.09
CA PRO A 289 -7.04 -1.43 -0.85
C PRO A 289 -6.32 -0.59 0.19
N VAL A 290 -6.68 0.68 0.29
CA VAL A 290 -6.28 1.60 1.36
C VAL A 290 -7.50 2.39 1.87
N ILE A 291 -7.43 2.89 3.10
CA ILE A 291 -8.45 3.78 3.67
C ILE A 291 -7.82 5.15 3.91
N ALA A 292 -8.45 6.20 3.37
CA ALA A 292 -8.11 7.60 3.60
C ALA A 292 -9.30 8.30 4.25
N GLY A 293 -9.26 8.52 5.57
CA GLY A 293 -10.40 9.03 6.32
C GLY A 293 -11.62 8.10 6.22
N HIS A 294 -12.69 8.59 5.58
CA HIS A 294 -13.91 7.83 5.29
C HIS A 294 -14.01 7.41 3.82
N TYR A 295 -12.88 7.32 3.11
CA TYR A 295 -12.82 6.81 1.75
C TYR A 295 -12.06 5.49 1.69
N TYR A 296 -12.65 4.51 1.00
CA TYR A 296 -12.02 3.23 0.67
C TYR A 296 -11.58 3.26 -0.80
N LEU A 297 -10.29 3.08 -1.04
CA LEU A 297 -9.72 3.06 -2.38
C LEU A 297 -9.29 1.64 -2.71
N VAL A 298 -9.55 1.19 -3.94
CA VAL A 298 -9.21 -0.17 -4.39
C VAL A 298 -8.92 -0.23 -5.88
N THR A 299 -8.08 -1.18 -6.28
CA THR A 299 -7.86 -1.50 -7.69
C THR A 299 -8.95 -2.43 -8.21
N VAL A 300 -9.52 -2.11 -9.38
CA VAL A 300 -10.55 -2.90 -10.05
C VAL A 300 -10.09 -3.20 -11.48
N PRO A 301 -9.36 -4.31 -11.70
CA PRO A 301 -8.86 -4.68 -13.03
C PRO A 301 -9.92 -4.88 -14.11
N ALA A 302 -11.14 -5.27 -13.73
CA ALA A 302 -12.23 -5.39 -14.69
C ALA A 302 -12.53 -4.06 -15.42
N TRP A 303 -12.27 -2.93 -14.75
CA TRP A 303 -12.39 -1.59 -15.30
C TRP A 303 -11.05 -0.96 -15.65
N SER A 304 -9.94 -1.67 -15.44
CA SER A 304 -8.58 -1.11 -15.49
C SER A 304 -8.53 0.21 -14.72
N ALA A 305 -8.97 0.21 -13.45
CA ALA A 305 -9.21 1.44 -12.71
C ALA A 305 -8.78 1.37 -11.24
N VAL A 306 -8.58 2.55 -10.65
CA VAL A 306 -8.62 2.75 -9.20
C VAL A 306 -9.95 3.43 -8.86
N VAL A 307 -10.67 2.87 -7.90
CA VAL A 307 -12.00 3.32 -7.49
C VAL A 307 -11.93 3.87 -6.07
N SER A 308 -12.66 4.96 -5.81
CA SER A 308 -12.85 5.57 -4.50
C SER A 308 -14.32 5.44 -4.08
N LEU A 309 -14.55 4.80 -2.94
CA LEU A 309 -15.85 4.69 -2.29
C LEU A 309 -15.90 5.58 -1.05
N ASP A 310 -16.98 6.35 -0.87
CA ASP A 310 -17.37 6.90 0.43
C ASP A 310 -17.91 5.75 1.31
N ILE A 311 -17.26 5.58 2.47
CA ILE A 311 -17.58 4.58 3.50
C ILE A 311 -18.00 5.24 4.83
N SER A 312 -18.51 6.48 4.78
CA SER A 312 -19.12 7.13 5.96
C SER A 312 -20.26 6.29 6.56
N ASP A 313 -20.98 5.59 5.69
CA ASP A 313 -21.82 4.45 6.06
C ASP A 313 -21.19 3.16 5.49
N PRO A 314 -20.40 2.42 6.29
CA PRO A 314 -19.74 1.21 5.80
C PRO A 314 -20.74 0.08 5.51
N ALA A 315 -22.00 0.21 5.91
CA ALA A 315 -23.07 -0.72 5.54
C ALA A 315 -23.52 -0.56 4.09
N SER A 316 -23.33 0.63 3.51
CA SER A 316 -23.77 1.00 2.17
C SER A 316 -22.72 1.89 1.47
N PRO A 317 -21.51 1.38 1.18
CA PRO A 317 -20.48 2.14 0.47
C PRO A 317 -20.99 2.69 -0.86
N ARG A 318 -20.55 3.91 -1.23
CA ARG A 318 -20.94 4.55 -2.49
C ARG A 318 -19.74 4.99 -3.27
N GLU A 319 -19.69 4.66 -4.55
CA GLU A 319 -18.64 5.20 -5.40
C GLU A 319 -18.80 6.72 -5.58
N VAL A 320 -17.71 7.44 -5.33
CA VAL A 320 -17.64 8.90 -5.52
C VAL A 320 -16.70 9.31 -6.65
N SER A 321 -15.73 8.45 -7.00
CA SER A 321 -14.78 8.72 -8.08
C SER A 321 -14.11 7.45 -8.58
N ARG A 322 -13.62 7.49 -9.82
CA ARG A 322 -12.70 6.51 -10.38
C ARG A 322 -11.73 7.17 -11.36
N VAL A 323 -10.53 6.61 -11.49
CA VAL A 323 -9.61 6.91 -12.60
C VAL A 323 -9.33 5.64 -13.39
N SER A 324 -9.43 5.73 -14.71
CA SER A 324 -9.22 4.61 -15.63
C SER A 324 -7.84 4.64 -16.27
N LEU A 325 -7.36 3.46 -16.64
CA LEU A 325 -6.10 3.17 -17.31
C LEU A 325 -6.38 2.67 -18.74
N GLY A 326 -5.32 2.27 -19.45
CA GLY A 326 -5.45 1.61 -20.73
C GLY A 326 -6.13 0.24 -20.61
N PRO A 327 -6.71 -0.29 -21.71
CA PRO A 327 -7.51 -1.52 -21.68
C PRO A 327 -6.73 -2.78 -21.28
N ASN A 328 -5.40 -2.77 -21.43
CA ASN A 328 -4.50 -3.87 -21.06
C ASN A 328 -3.83 -3.66 -19.70
N ASP A 329 -4.15 -2.57 -18.99
CA ASP A 329 -3.57 -2.28 -17.70
C ASP A 329 -4.32 -3.02 -16.59
N VAL A 330 -3.55 -3.71 -15.73
CA VAL A 330 -4.06 -4.44 -14.57
C VAL A 330 -3.47 -3.79 -13.32
N PRO A 331 -4.13 -2.80 -12.71
CA PRO A 331 -3.67 -2.21 -11.44
C PRO A 331 -3.77 -3.25 -10.32
N HIS A 332 -2.81 -3.26 -9.40
CA HIS A 332 -2.75 -4.26 -8.33
C HIS A 332 -2.47 -3.62 -6.95
N TRP A 333 -1.27 -3.07 -6.73
CA TRP A 333 -0.90 -2.46 -5.46
C TRP A 333 -1.21 -0.97 -5.44
N ILE A 334 -1.75 -0.47 -4.33
CA ILE A 334 -1.82 0.96 -4.03
C ILE A 334 -1.36 1.27 -2.60
N ALA A 335 -0.76 2.45 -2.43
CA ALA A 335 -0.42 3.02 -1.13
C ALA A 335 -0.64 4.54 -1.12
N LEU A 336 -0.98 5.09 0.05
CA LEU A 336 -1.23 6.51 0.25
C LEU A 336 0.05 7.25 0.64
N SER A 337 0.19 8.49 0.18
CA SER A 337 1.15 9.41 0.76
C SER A 337 0.71 9.80 2.19
N PRO A 338 1.64 10.17 3.09
CA PRO A 338 1.31 10.48 4.48
C PRO A 338 0.33 11.65 4.66
N ASP A 339 0.29 12.58 3.71
CA ASP A 339 -0.69 13.68 3.67
C ASP A 339 -2.06 13.25 3.09
N GLN A 340 -2.20 12.00 2.65
CA GLN A 340 -3.38 11.43 2.00
C GLN A 340 -3.84 12.23 0.77
N ARG A 341 -2.90 12.66 -0.07
CA ARG A 341 -3.20 13.40 -1.31
C ARG A 341 -2.70 12.75 -2.58
N ARG A 342 -1.91 11.69 -2.46
CA ARG A 342 -1.37 10.90 -3.56
C ARG A 342 -1.56 9.43 -3.29
N VAL A 343 -1.81 8.69 -4.36
CA VAL A 343 -1.93 7.23 -4.37
C VAL A 343 -0.96 6.71 -5.41
N VAL A 344 0.07 5.99 -4.98
CA VAL A 344 0.95 5.26 -5.91
C VAL A 344 0.22 4.03 -6.41
N VAL A 345 0.40 3.69 -7.69
CA VAL A 345 -0.20 2.51 -8.31
C VAL A 345 0.86 1.73 -9.08
N THR A 346 0.98 0.44 -8.78
CA THR A 346 1.75 -0.54 -9.57
C THR A 346 0.82 -1.67 -10.02
N GLY A 347 1.26 -2.52 -10.94
CA GLY A 347 0.37 -3.51 -11.51
C GLY A 347 1.06 -4.50 -12.43
N TYR A 348 0.24 -5.28 -13.11
CA TYR A 348 0.65 -6.32 -14.06
C TYR A 348 0.28 -5.95 -15.49
N GLU A 349 0.60 -6.84 -16.43
CA GLU A 349 0.30 -6.69 -17.86
C GLU A 349 0.82 -5.35 -18.41
N GLY A 350 -0.04 -4.48 -18.93
CA GLY A 350 0.35 -3.15 -19.42
C GLY A 350 1.05 -2.26 -18.37
N MET A 351 0.88 -2.56 -17.08
CA MET A 351 1.51 -1.86 -15.96
C MET A 351 2.79 -2.54 -15.43
N GLN A 352 3.17 -3.72 -15.93
CA GLN A 352 4.24 -4.54 -15.34
C GLN A 352 5.58 -3.79 -15.12
N HIS A 353 5.88 -2.79 -15.96
CA HIS A 353 7.09 -1.96 -15.86
C HIS A 353 6.77 -0.48 -15.69
N ARG A 354 5.61 -0.13 -15.11
CA ARG A 354 5.15 1.26 -14.99
C ARG A 354 4.60 1.53 -13.60
N VAL A 355 5.04 2.65 -13.03
CA VAL A 355 4.49 3.21 -11.79
C VAL A 355 3.72 4.48 -12.12
N LEU A 356 2.55 4.65 -11.53
CA LEU A 356 1.73 5.86 -11.66
C LEU A 356 1.44 6.45 -10.28
N ILE A 357 1.14 7.74 -10.25
CA ILE A 357 0.57 8.41 -9.09
C ILE A 357 -0.77 9.02 -9.48
N ALA A 358 -1.82 8.73 -8.72
CA ALA A 358 -3.07 9.48 -8.76
C ALA A 358 -3.06 10.54 -7.65
N ARG A 359 -3.54 11.75 -7.96
CA ARG A 359 -3.96 12.75 -6.99
C ARG A 359 -5.27 12.30 -6.37
N PHE A 360 -5.39 12.49 -5.06
CA PHE A 360 -6.58 12.20 -4.29
C PHE A 360 -6.98 13.47 -3.51
N ASP A 361 -8.25 13.83 -3.58
CA ASP A 361 -8.82 14.90 -2.76
C ASP A 361 -9.48 14.30 -1.52
N PRO A 362 -8.89 14.41 -0.32
CA PRO A 362 -9.43 13.83 0.90
C PRO A 362 -10.73 14.51 1.38
N ALA A 363 -11.14 15.64 0.79
CA ALA A 363 -12.40 16.29 1.13
C ALA A 363 -13.60 15.76 0.32
N SER A 364 -13.36 15.27 -0.90
CA SER A 364 -14.42 14.87 -1.84
C SER A 364 -14.30 13.42 -2.34
N GLY A 365 -13.17 12.77 -2.08
CA GLY A 365 -12.86 11.43 -2.56
C GLY A 365 -12.48 11.38 -4.04
N GLN A 366 -12.32 12.53 -4.71
CA GLN A 366 -12.00 12.61 -6.14
C GLN A 366 -10.59 12.13 -6.45
N LEU A 367 -10.46 11.41 -7.57
CA LEU A 367 -9.21 10.89 -8.10
C LEU A 367 -8.90 11.53 -9.45
N ALA A 368 -7.64 11.87 -9.69
CA ALA A 368 -7.15 12.28 -11.01
C ALA A 368 -5.72 11.77 -11.22
N TRP A 369 -5.33 11.38 -12.43
CA TRP A 369 -3.92 11.03 -12.68
C TRP A 369 -3.01 12.25 -12.52
N ASP A 370 -1.89 12.08 -11.81
CA ASP A 370 -0.87 13.12 -11.71
C ASP A 370 -0.08 13.20 -13.02
N THR A 371 -0.44 14.17 -13.86
CA THR A 371 0.21 14.39 -15.17
C THR A 371 1.62 14.96 -15.07
N ARG A 372 2.02 15.45 -13.89
CA ARG A 372 3.37 15.96 -13.63
C ARG A 372 4.33 14.86 -13.19
N PHE A 373 3.84 13.78 -12.59
CA PHE A 373 4.68 12.64 -12.24
C PHE A 373 5.05 11.90 -13.53
N ARG A 374 6.24 12.15 -14.05
CA ARG A 374 6.75 11.56 -15.29
C ARG A 374 8.26 11.62 -15.33
N GLU A 375 8.87 10.81 -16.17
CA GLU A 375 10.31 10.89 -16.42
C GLU A 375 10.69 12.14 -17.22
N ASP A 376 11.95 12.54 -17.07
CA ASP A 376 12.54 13.65 -17.84
C ASP A 376 12.35 13.42 -19.35
N GLY A 377 11.71 14.38 -20.02
CA GLY A 377 11.42 14.32 -21.45
C GLY A 377 10.22 13.44 -21.85
N ALA A 378 9.58 12.75 -20.92
CA ALA A 378 8.37 11.98 -21.22
C ALA A 378 7.14 12.89 -21.39
N THR A 379 6.27 12.51 -22.32
CA THR A 379 4.96 13.19 -22.54
C THR A 379 3.81 12.49 -21.80
N ALA A 380 3.98 11.21 -21.47
CA ALA A 380 3.00 10.42 -20.73
C ALA A 380 3.34 10.42 -19.23
N PRO A 381 2.32 10.36 -18.35
CA PRO A 381 2.55 10.21 -16.91
C PRO A 381 3.13 8.84 -16.56
N GLY A 382 3.86 8.80 -15.46
CA GLY A 382 4.42 7.63 -14.84
C GLY A 382 5.94 7.50 -14.97
N PHE A 383 6.48 6.60 -14.17
CA PHE A 383 7.89 6.20 -14.23
C PHE A 383 8.02 4.82 -14.86
N ARG A 384 8.87 4.69 -15.90
CA ARG A 384 9.20 3.41 -16.52
C ARG A 384 10.30 2.69 -15.75
N MET A 385 10.06 1.42 -15.49
CA MET A 385 10.99 0.52 -14.81
C MET A 385 11.79 -0.34 -15.79
N ASP A 386 11.83 0.01 -17.08
CA ASP A 386 12.53 -0.72 -18.12
C ASP A 386 13.48 0.18 -18.93
N HIS A 387 14.30 -0.45 -19.79
CA HIS A 387 15.17 0.23 -20.76
C HIS A 387 16.15 1.25 -20.16
N LYS A 388 16.70 0.95 -18.98
CA LYS A 388 17.70 1.79 -18.31
C LYS A 388 18.75 0.98 -17.55
N THR A 389 19.86 1.64 -17.25
CA THR A 389 20.86 1.14 -16.30
C THR A 389 20.56 1.72 -14.92
N TRP A 390 20.48 0.85 -13.92
CA TRP A 390 20.22 1.21 -12.54
C TRP A 390 21.48 1.78 -11.88
N PRO A 391 21.34 2.69 -10.89
CA PRO A 391 22.46 3.20 -10.09
C PRO A 391 23.35 2.12 -9.45
N HIS A 392 22.81 0.93 -9.18
CA HIS A 392 23.59 -0.21 -8.67
C HIS A 392 24.37 -0.99 -9.75
N GLY A 393 24.30 -0.57 -11.02
CA GLY A 393 25.01 -1.15 -12.16
C GLY A 393 24.21 -2.21 -12.96
N GLY A 394 23.06 -2.66 -12.46
CA GLY A 394 22.19 -3.59 -13.20
C GLY A 394 21.44 -2.96 -14.36
N SER A 395 20.84 -3.78 -15.21
CA SER A 395 20.05 -3.37 -16.39
C SER A 395 18.79 -4.21 -16.63
N ALA A 396 18.48 -5.16 -15.73
CA ALA A 396 17.25 -5.94 -15.82
C ALA A 396 16.03 -5.00 -15.80
N LYS A 397 14.99 -5.30 -16.59
CA LYS A 397 13.70 -4.61 -16.42
C LYS A 397 13.20 -4.86 -15.00
N GLY A 398 12.75 -3.81 -14.33
CA GLY A 398 12.18 -3.87 -12.99
C GLY A 398 10.68 -4.14 -13.05
N ILE A 399 10.18 -5.00 -12.15
CA ILE A 399 8.75 -5.25 -11.92
C ILE A 399 8.44 -4.76 -10.50
N PRO A 400 7.95 -3.52 -10.33
CA PRO A 400 7.62 -3.00 -9.01
C PRO A 400 6.33 -3.65 -8.49
N HIS A 401 6.32 -4.06 -7.23
CA HIS A 401 5.15 -4.62 -6.57
C HIS A 401 4.74 -3.72 -5.40
N GLY A 402 5.20 -4.01 -4.18
CA GLY A 402 5.03 -3.15 -3.02
C GLY A 402 5.66 -1.76 -3.22
N ALA A 403 4.91 -0.72 -2.87
CA ALA A 403 5.32 0.66 -3.01
C ALA A 403 4.88 1.47 -1.78
N VAL A 404 5.76 2.34 -1.27
CA VAL A 404 5.53 3.10 -0.03
C VAL A 404 6.13 4.50 -0.15
N PHE A 405 5.37 5.53 0.20
CA PHE A 405 5.89 6.89 0.32
C PHE A 405 6.72 7.05 1.59
N SER A 406 7.83 7.77 1.51
CA SER A 406 8.59 8.15 2.69
C SER A 406 7.74 8.96 3.67
N ARG A 407 8.03 8.81 4.96
CA ARG A 407 7.47 9.70 5.97
C ARG A 407 8.14 11.07 5.88
N PRO A 408 7.42 12.19 6.09
CA PRO A 408 8.06 13.48 6.24
C PRO A 408 9.11 13.40 7.35
N THR A 409 10.33 13.86 7.07
CA THR A 409 11.29 14.12 8.13
C THR A 409 10.68 15.18 9.03
N ALA A 410 10.49 14.87 10.32
CA ALA A 410 10.14 15.92 11.27
C ALA A 410 11.18 17.03 11.14
N SER A 411 10.74 18.27 10.89
CA SER A 411 11.64 19.41 11.01
C SER A 411 12.22 19.37 12.43
N PRO A 412 13.57 19.44 12.58
CA PRO A 412 14.21 19.37 13.89
C PRO A 412 13.74 20.47 14.85
#